data_AF-A0AAW5YXA3-F1
#
_entry.id   AF-A0AAW5YXA3-F1
#
_cell.length_a   1.000
_cell.length_b   1.000
_cell.length_c   1.000
_cell.angle_alpha   90.00
_cell.angle_beta   90.00
_cell.angle_gamma   90.00
#
_symmetry.space_group_name_H-M   'P 1'
#
loop_
_entity.id
_entity.type
_entity.pdbx_description
1 polymer ?
#
loop_
_entity_poly.entity_id
_entity_poly.type
_entity_poly.pdbx_seq_one_letter_code
_entity_poly.pdbx_strand_id
1 'polypeptide(L)'
;MANYQETWVFPCNVKFFDVFKHFNDNRTVIWKRRGAVHNGDIVYIYVGAPYKEIRFKCHVVNESVDEATVEKNQYAIPKNATGNEHYLELELDKTFESNTFPLADLKEHDLGQVQIPARASRRLKAFLERGED
;
A
#
# COMPACT_ATOMS: atom_id res chain seq x y z
N MET A 1 -25.02 -3.01 8.44
CA MET A 1 -23.80 -3.70 8.93
C MET A 1 -22.71 -2.65 8.92
N ALA A 2 -21.96 -2.45 10.01
CA ALA A 2 -20.82 -1.55 9.95
C ALA A 2 -19.83 -2.15 8.95
N ASN A 3 -19.57 -1.46 7.84
CA ASN A 3 -18.43 -1.81 6.99
C ASN A 3 -17.19 -1.54 7.84
N TYR A 4 -16.59 -2.60 8.39
CA TYR A 4 -15.32 -2.49 9.09
C TYR A 4 -14.26 -2.19 8.03
N GLN A 5 -13.96 -0.90 7.88
CA GLN A 5 -12.85 -0.44 7.07
C GLN A 5 -11.55 -0.77 7.80
N GLU A 6 -10.80 -1.72 7.25
CA GLU A 6 -9.49 -2.08 7.77
C GLU A 6 -8.43 -1.10 7.27
N THR A 7 -7.33 -1.03 8.01
CA THR A 7 -6.16 -0.21 7.64
C THR A 7 -4.96 -1.11 7.47
N TRP A 8 -4.30 -1.00 6.32
CA TRP A 8 -3.17 -1.82 5.92
C TRP A 8 -1.93 -0.98 5.67
N VAL A 9 -0.77 -1.59 5.86
CA VAL A 9 0.53 -1.06 5.44
C VAL A 9 1.12 -2.01 4.41
N PHE A 10 1.27 -1.54 3.17
CA PHE A 10 1.86 -2.30 2.08
C PHE A 10 3.31 -1.89 1.85
N PRO A 11 4.27 -2.83 1.83
CA PRO A 11 5.65 -2.50 1.47
C PRO A 11 5.78 -2.24 -0.02
N CYS A 12 6.56 -1.21 -0.36
CA CYS A 12 7.04 -0.95 -1.70
C CYS A 12 8.57 -0.91 -1.70
N ASN A 13 9.18 -1.65 -2.64
CA ASN A 13 10.61 -1.57 -2.88
C ASN A 13 10.85 -0.82 -4.20
N VAL A 14 11.34 0.41 -4.09
CA VAL A 14 11.59 1.32 -5.23
C VAL A 14 12.59 0.79 -6.25
N LYS A 15 13.40 -0.22 -5.90
CA LYS A 15 14.28 -0.90 -6.86
C LYS A 15 13.51 -1.81 -7.83
N PHE A 16 12.32 -2.26 -7.45
CA PHE A 16 11.46 -3.10 -8.30
C PHE A 16 10.35 -2.28 -8.96
N PHE A 17 9.80 -1.28 -8.26
CA PHE A 17 8.71 -0.45 -8.76
C PHE A 17 8.85 0.98 -8.24
N ASP A 18 9.04 1.93 -9.15
CA ASP A 18 9.12 3.36 -8.82
C ASP A 18 7.71 3.93 -8.60
N VAL A 19 7.22 3.75 -7.38
CA VAL A 19 5.89 4.21 -6.97
C VAL A 19 5.76 5.74 -6.99
N PHE A 20 6.86 6.48 -6.83
CA PHE A 20 6.83 7.95 -6.92
C PHE A 20 6.57 8.40 -8.34
N LYS A 21 7.34 7.86 -9.29
CA LYS A 21 7.12 8.15 -10.71
C LYS A 21 5.73 7.71 -11.15
N HIS A 22 5.28 6.53 -10.71
CA HIS A 22 3.95 6.03 -11.06
C HIS A 22 2.84 6.99 -10.60
N PHE A 23 2.86 7.42 -9.34
CA PHE A 23 1.83 8.33 -8.81
C PHE A 23 1.96 9.79 -9.27
N ASN A 24 3.10 10.17 -9.85
CA ASN A 24 3.21 11.45 -10.54
C ASN A 24 2.34 11.48 -11.81
N ASP A 25 2.23 10.34 -12.50
CA ASP A 25 1.58 10.24 -13.81
C ASP A 25 0.18 9.60 -13.73
N ASN A 26 -0.10 8.83 -12.68
CA ASN A 26 -1.32 8.02 -12.53
C ASN A 26 -1.93 8.19 -11.14
N ARG A 27 -3.26 8.10 -11.06
CA ARG A 27 -3.97 8.12 -9.78
C ARG A 27 -4.24 6.73 -9.21
N THR A 28 -4.23 5.69 -10.04
CA THR A 28 -4.46 4.31 -9.61
C THR A 28 -3.24 3.44 -9.83
N VAL A 29 -3.14 2.36 -9.05
CA VAL A 29 -2.05 1.38 -9.15
C VAL A 29 -2.56 -0.03 -8.90
N ILE A 30 -2.08 -0.99 -9.70
CA ILE A 30 -2.35 -2.40 -9.49
C ILE A 30 -1.35 -2.97 -8.49
N TRP A 31 -1.86 -3.67 -7.48
CA TRP A 31 -1.04 -4.26 -6.42
C TRP A 31 -1.33 -5.74 -6.26
N LYS A 32 -0.29 -6.55 -5.99
CA LYS A 32 -0.47 -7.96 -5.64
C LYS A 32 -1.25 -8.06 -4.33
N ARG A 33 -2.43 -8.69 -4.38
CA ARG A 33 -3.25 -8.92 -3.19
C ARG A 33 -2.60 -9.96 -2.30
N ARG A 34 -2.40 -9.61 -1.04
CA ARG A 34 -2.04 -10.55 0.03
C ARG A 34 -2.94 -10.31 1.23
N GLY A 35 -3.65 -11.34 1.64
CA GLY A 35 -4.63 -11.27 2.73
C GLY A 35 -6.04 -10.90 2.28
N ALA A 36 -6.95 -10.88 3.26
CA ALA A 36 -8.35 -10.51 3.09
C ALA A 36 -8.49 -8.97 3.10
N VAL A 37 -8.02 -8.35 2.02
CA VAL A 37 -8.17 -6.91 1.74
C VAL A 37 -9.45 -6.73 0.93
N HIS A 38 -10.24 -5.72 1.29
CA HIS A 38 -11.56 -5.48 0.73
C HIS A 38 -11.75 -4.08 0.15
N ASN A 39 -12.75 -3.93 -0.73
CA ASN A 39 -13.14 -2.62 -1.26
C ASN A 39 -13.42 -1.62 -0.12
N GLY A 40 -12.82 -0.44 -0.24
CA GLY A 40 -12.89 0.64 0.75
C GLY A 40 -11.87 0.56 1.87
N ASP A 41 -11.11 -0.54 2.02
CA ASP A 41 -9.99 -0.59 2.98
C ASP A 41 -8.96 0.51 2.69
N ILE A 42 -8.36 1.06 3.75
CA ILE A 42 -7.29 2.05 3.64
C ILE A 42 -5.95 1.35 3.55
N VAL A 43 -5.11 1.81 2.63
CA VAL A 43 -3.76 1.29 2.42
C VAL A 43 -2.76 2.43 2.50
N TYR A 44 -1.85 2.35 3.47
CA TYR A 44 -0.65 3.18 3.48
C TYR A 44 0.50 2.43 2.82
N ILE A 45 1.21 3.09 1.91
CA ILE A 45 2.35 2.50 1.22
C ILE A 45 3.62 2.91 1.95
N TYR A 46 4.25 1.94 2.60
CA TYR A 46 5.58 2.06 3.20
C TYR A 46 6.64 1.87 2.13
N VAL A 47 7.39 2.92 1.85
CA VAL A 47 8.49 2.90 0.90
C VAL A 47 9.77 2.47 1.62
N GLY A 48 10.35 1.36 1.17
CA GLY A 48 11.58 0.80 1.71
C GLY A 48 12.82 1.69 1.48
N ALA A 49 14.01 1.12 1.69
CA ALA A 49 15.26 1.86 1.52
C ALA A 49 15.38 2.47 0.10
N PRO A 50 15.91 3.71 -0.03
CA PRO A 50 16.55 4.51 1.01
C PRO A 50 15.58 5.29 1.92
N TYR A 51 14.31 5.45 1.51
CA TYR A 51 13.33 6.34 2.16
C TYR A 51 12.92 5.86 3.55
N LYS A 52 12.56 4.57 3.68
CA LYS A 52 12.15 3.95 4.96
C LYS A 52 11.04 4.74 5.66
N GLU A 53 9.99 5.09 4.94
CA GLU A 53 8.87 5.91 5.43
C GLU A 53 7.58 5.62 4.67
N ILE A 54 6.43 5.94 5.26
CA ILE A 54 5.16 5.96 4.51
C ILE A 54 5.08 7.24 3.68
N ARG A 55 4.71 7.11 2.41
CA ARG A 55 4.62 8.23 1.46
C ARG A 55 3.26 8.44 0.83
N PHE A 56 2.41 7.41 0.84
CA PHE A 56 1.12 7.46 0.17
C PHE A 56 0.05 6.84 1.04
N LYS A 57 -1.12 7.47 1.02
CA LYS A 57 -2.39 6.89 1.47
C LYS A 57 -3.23 6.63 0.23
N CYS A 58 -3.79 5.43 0.19
CA CYS A 58 -4.71 4.99 -0.84
C CYS A 58 -5.92 4.33 -0.19
N HIS A 59 -6.94 4.08 -1.00
CA HIS A 59 -8.01 3.16 -0.67
C HIS A 59 -8.19 2.12 -1.79
N VAL A 60 -8.74 0.97 -1.43
CA VAL A 60 -9.02 -0.12 -2.38
C VAL A 60 -10.28 0.21 -3.15
N VAL A 61 -10.17 0.38 -4.46
CA VAL A 61 -11.31 0.62 -5.36
C VAL A 61 -11.80 -0.66 -6.04
N ASN A 62 -10.92 -1.66 -6.18
CA ASN A 62 -11.28 -2.97 -6.71
C ASN A 62 -10.45 -4.10 -6.06
N GLU A 63 -11.09 -5.01 -5.34
CA GLU A 63 -10.45 -6.16 -4.67
C GLU A 63 -10.17 -7.38 -5.57
N SER A 64 -10.61 -7.35 -6.83
CA SER A 64 -10.37 -8.39 -7.85
C SER A 64 -10.23 -7.78 -9.24
N VAL A 65 -8.98 -7.59 -9.67
CA VAL A 65 -8.63 -7.07 -11.00
C VAL A 65 -8.61 -8.21 -12.03
N ASP A 66 -9.15 -7.96 -13.21
CA ASP A 66 -9.16 -8.94 -14.31
C ASP A 66 -7.78 -9.11 -14.98
N GLU A 67 -7.62 -10.23 -15.70
CA GLU A 67 -6.36 -10.60 -16.34
C GLU A 67 -5.91 -9.56 -17.37
N ALA A 68 -6.82 -9.03 -18.18
CA ALA A 68 -6.51 -8.02 -19.20
C ALA A 68 -5.95 -6.72 -18.60
N THR A 69 -6.44 -6.32 -17.42
CA THR A 69 -5.91 -5.17 -16.69
C THR A 69 -4.55 -5.48 -16.08
N VAL A 70 -4.36 -6.68 -15.52
CA VAL A 70 -3.06 -7.13 -14.99
C VAL A 70 -1.99 -7.16 -16.10
N GLU A 71 -2.32 -7.66 -17.29
CA GLU A 71 -1.42 -7.71 -18.46
C GLU A 71 -0.94 -6.33 -18.92
N LYS A 72 -1.80 -5.31 -18.83
CA LYS A 72 -1.43 -3.91 -19.13
C LYS A 72 -0.54 -3.28 -18.05
N ASN A 73 -0.53 -3.86 -16.86
CA ASN A 73 0.17 -3.38 -15.67
C ASN A 73 1.30 -4.35 -15.26
N GLN A 74 2.15 -4.74 -16.22
CA GLN A 74 3.19 -5.75 -16.01
C GLN A 74 4.17 -5.43 -14.87
N TYR A 75 4.30 -4.15 -14.48
CA TYR A 75 5.08 -3.74 -13.31
C TYR A 75 4.63 -4.41 -12.00
N ALA A 76 3.34 -4.76 -11.89
CA ALA A 76 2.76 -5.38 -10.71
C ALA A 76 3.08 -6.89 -10.62
N ILE A 77 3.46 -7.51 -11.75
CA ILE A 77 3.67 -8.95 -11.87
C ILE A 77 5.12 -9.30 -11.50
N PRO A 78 5.34 -10.08 -10.42
CA PRO A 78 6.69 -10.55 -10.11
C PRO A 78 7.23 -11.47 -11.21
N LYS A 79 8.54 -11.42 -11.48
CA LYS A 79 9.20 -12.28 -12.49
C LYS A 79 9.00 -13.79 -12.26
N ASN A 80 8.71 -14.19 -11.03
CA ASN A 80 8.48 -15.58 -10.61
C ASN A 80 7.00 -15.88 -10.33
N ALA A 81 6.07 -15.11 -10.92
CA ALA A 81 4.64 -15.36 -10.82
C ALA A 81 4.29 -16.75 -11.39
N THR A 82 3.34 -17.43 -10.75
CA THR A 82 2.92 -18.80 -11.15
C THR A 82 1.60 -18.83 -11.91
N GLY A 83 0.92 -17.69 -12.06
CA GLY A 83 -0.33 -17.54 -12.80
C GLY A 83 -1.60 -17.58 -11.92
N ASN A 84 -1.46 -17.89 -10.62
CA ASN A 84 -2.58 -17.92 -9.66
C ASN A 84 -2.57 -16.71 -8.72
N GLU A 85 -1.88 -15.64 -9.10
CA GLU A 85 -1.84 -14.41 -8.33
C GLU A 85 -3.13 -13.60 -8.47
N HIS A 86 -3.60 -13.09 -7.33
CA HIS A 86 -4.69 -12.13 -7.30
C HIS A 86 -4.13 -10.71 -7.15
N TYR A 87 -4.83 -9.77 -7.76
CA TYR A 87 -4.47 -8.37 -7.76
C TYR A 87 -5.67 -7.53 -7.36
N LEU A 88 -5.36 -6.38 -6.78
CA LEU A 88 -6.31 -5.34 -6.43
C LEU A 88 -5.88 -4.02 -7.06
N GLU A 89 -6.81 -3.08 -7.17
CA GLU A 89 -6.56 -1.72 -7.60
C GLU A 89 -6.72 -0.77 -6.42
N LEU A 90 -5.72 0.10 -6.26
CA LEU A 90 -5.69 1.17 -5.27
C LEU A 90 -5.84 2.51 -5.98
N GLU A 91 -6.61 3.42 -5.40
CA GLU A 91 -6.61 4.84 -5.81
C GLU A 91 -5.90 5.70 -4.76
N LEU A 92 -5.08 6.64 -5.22
CA LEU A 92 -4.33 7.57 -4.41
C LEU A 92 -5.24 8.64 -3.77
N ASP A 93 -5.22 8.68 -2.44
CA ASP A 93 -5.91 9.70 -1.64
C ASP A 93 -4.98 10.87 -1.32
N LYS A 94 -3.78 10.57 -0.81
CA LYS A 94 -2.85 11.58 -0.30
C LYS A 94 -1.40 11.14 -0.50
N THR A 95 -0.56 12.12 -0.84
CA THR A 95 0.90 12.00 -0.78
C THR A 95 1.39 12.76 0.44
N PHE A 96 2.26 12.13 1.22
CA PHE A 96 2.89 12.74 2.38
C PHE A 96 4.27 13.28 2.02
N GLU A 97 4.67 14.35 2.70
CA GLU A 97 6.02 14.89 2.60
C GLU A 97 7.05 13.93 3.22
N SER A 98 8.33 14.18 2.95
CA SER A 98 9.37 13.37 3.57
C SER A 98 9.40 13.59 5.08
N ASN A 99 9.70 12.51 5.81
CA ASN A 99 9.79 12.46 7.26
C ASN A 99 8.45 12.71 8.00
N THR A 100 7.30 12.63 7.33
CA THR A 100 5.98 12.63 8.01
C THR A 100 5.77 11.32 8.79
N PHE A 101 6.17 10.19 8.23
CA PHE A 101 5.99 8.86 8.85
C PHE A 101 7.25 8.00 8.71
N PRO A 102 8.37 8.37 9.35
CA PRO A 102 9.62 7.63 9.27
C PRO A 102 9.51 6.27 10.00
N LEU A 103 10.31 5.29 9.58
CA LEU A 103 10.33 3.94 10.16
C LEU A 103 10.51 3.93 11.69
N ALA A 104 11.24 4.89 12.26
CA ALA A 104 11.43 4.99 13.71
C ALA A 104 10.07 5.13 14.43
N ASP A 105 9.29 6.15 14.06
CA ASP A 105 7.98 6.42 14.63
C ASP A 105 7.01 5.27 14.37
N LEU A 106 7.04 4.70 13.17
CA LEU A 106 6.19 3.55 12.84
C LEU A 106 6.45 2.36 13.76
N LYS A 107 7.72 2.06 14.08
CA LYS A 107 8.09 0.99 15.01
C LYS A 107 7.65 1.27 16.43
N GLU A 108 7.75 2.52 16.88
CA GLU A 108 7.24 2.92 18.21
C GLU A 108 5.73 2.72 18.34
N HIS A 109 5.02 2.72 17.21
CA HIS A 109 3.58 2.50 17.11
C HIS A 109 3.22 1.08 16.66
N ASP A 110 4.09 0.10 16.94
CA ASP A 110 3.88 -1.34 16.75
C ASP A 110 3.94 -1.82 15.29
N LEU A 111 4.52 -1.05 14.36
CA LEU A 111 4.84 -1.59 13.03
C LEU A 111 6.05 -2.52 13.12
N GLY A 112 5.81 -3.81 12.90
CA GLY A 112 6.85 -4.83 12.80
C GLY A 112 7.70 -4.71 11.52
N GLN A 113 8.43 -5.77 11.17
CA GLN A 113 9.15 -5.79 9.90
C GLN A 113 8.19 -5.75 8.70
N VAL A 114 8.31 -4.71 7.88
CA VAL A 114 7.45 -4.50 6.70
C VAL A 114 8.01 -5.24 5.48
N GLN A 115 7.94 -6.58 5.51
CA GLN A 115 8.32 -7.44 4.36
C GLN A 115 7.10 -7.93 3.57
N ILE A 116 5.94 -7.95 4.21
CA ILE A 116 4.64 -8.31 3.63
C ILE A 116 3.60 -7.26 4.05
N PRO A 117 2.46 -7.17 3.34
CA PRO A 117 1.31 -6.41 3.82
C PRO A 117 0.95 -6.77 5.25
N ALA A 118 0.75 -5.75 6.08
CA ALA A 118 0.42 -5.90 7.49
C ALA A 118 -0.84 -5.10 7.83
N ARG A 119 -1.72 -5.65 8.68
CA ARG A 119 -2.81 -4.87 9.27
C ARG A 119 -2.24 -3.90 10.29
N ALA A 120 -2.71 -2.67 10.28
CA ALA A 120 -2.34 -1.69 11.27
C ALA A 120 -2.98 -2.04 12.62
N SER A 121 -2.17 -2.05 13.68
CA SER A 121 -2.71 -2.13 15.04
C SER A 121 -3.57 -0.89 15.33
N ARG A 122 -4.42 -0.96 16.36
CA ARG A 122 -5.20 0.20 16.80
C ARG A 122 -4.30 1.42 17.11
N ARG A 123 -3.10 1.17 17.66
CA ARG A 123 -2.13 2.21 17.99
C ARG A 123 -1.50 2.81 16.74
N LEU A 124 -1.10 1.97 15.77
CA LEU A 124 -0.56 2.43 14.50
C LEU A 124 -1.59 3.23 13.71
N LYS A 125 -2.83 2.71 13.60
CA LYS A 125 -3.93 3.40 12.91
C LYS A 125 -4.16 4.81 13.49
N ALA A 126 -4.28 4.91 14.81
CA ALA A 126 -4.49 6.20 15.46
C ALA A 126 -3.31 7.18 15.26
N PHE A 127 -2.08 6.68 15.13
CA PHE A 127 -0.91 7.51 14.82
C PHE A 127 -0.96 8.03 13.39
N LEU A 128 -1.26 7.16 12.43
CA LEU A 128 -1.37 7.53 11.02
C LEU A 128 -2.45 8.57 10.80
N GLU A 129 -3.65 8.35 11.34
CA GLU A 129 -4.80 9.27 11.23
C GLU A 129 -4.48 10.67 11.77
N ARG A 130 -3.75 10.78 12.90
CA ARG A 130 -3.34 12.08 13.45
C ARG A 130 -2.29 12.81 12.62
N GLY A 131 -1.49 12.07 11.84
CA GLY A 131 -0.49 12.67 10.96
C GLY A 131 -1.04 13.04 9.59
N GLU A 132 -2.35 12.88 9.36
CA GLU A 132 -2.99 13.29 8.10
C GLU A 132 -3.41 14.74 8.06
N ASP A 133 -3.38 15.46 9.19
CA ASP A 133 -3.75 16.87 9.26
C ASP A 133 -2.69 17.81 8.66
#